data_AF-A0A2E3AJP2-F1
#
_entry.id   AF-A0A2E3AJP2-F1
#
_cell.length_a   1.000
_cell.length_b   1.000
_cell.length_c   1.000
_cell.angle_alpha   90.00
_cell.angle_beta   90.00
_cell.angle_gamma   90.00
#
_symmetry.space_group_name_H-M   'P 1'
#
loop_
_entity.id
_entity.type
_entity.pdbx_description
1 polymer ?
#
loop_
_entity_poly.entity_id
_entity_poly.type
_entity_poly.pdbx_seq_one_letter_code
_entity_poly.pdbx_strand_id
1 'polypeptide(L)' 'MDPEECIDCGACEPECPVEAIFEEDEVPDEWSKYIPLNYKFFGQEAP' A
#
# COMPACT_ATOMS: atom_id res chain seq x y z
N MET A 1 5.95 -0.83 0.22
CA MET A 1 5.62 -0.76 -1.22
C MET A 1 5.80 0.69 -1.62
N ASP A 2 6.49 0.99 -2.73
CA ASP A 2 6.64 2.37 -3.23
C ASP A 2 5.35 2.77 -3.96
N PRO A 3 4.58 3.74 -3.44
CA PRO A 3 3.32 4.15 -4.06
C PRO A 3 3.47 4.85 -5.41
N GLU A 4 4.56 5.59 -5.67
CA GLU A 4 4.72 6.30 -6.96
C GLU A 4 5.27 5.38 -8.06
N GLU A 5 6.01 4.32 -7.71
CA GLU A 5 6.45 3.29 -8.66
C GLU A 5 5.39 2.21 -8.90
N CYS A 6 4.41 2.06 -7.99
CA CYS A 6 3.30 1.15 -8.20
C CYS A 6 2.53 1.49 -9.47
N ILE A 7 2.16 0.46 -10.22
CA ILE A 7 1.36 0.56 -11.45
C ILE A 7 -0.01 -0.13 -11.31
N ASP A 8 -0.42 -0.44 -10.08
CA ASP A 8 -1.69 -1.07 -9.72
C ASP A 8 -1.98 -2.35 -10.52
N CYS A 9 -0.96 -3.22 -10.63
CA CYS A 9 -1.08 -4.46 -11.40
C CYS A 9 -1.74 -5.62 -10.63
N GLY A 10 -1.95 -5.48 -9.32
CA GLY A 10 -2.57 -6.49 -8.46
C GLY A 10 -1.76 -7.78 -8.26
N ALA A 11 -0.58 -7.93 -8.85
CA ALA A 11 0.13 -9.21 -8.85
C ALA A 11 0.67 -9.62 -7.47
N CYS A 12 0.93 -8.67 -6.58
CA CYS A 12 1.50 -8.93 -5.26
C CYS A 12 0.46 -9.32 -4.21
N GLU A 13 -0.80 -8.91 -4.37
CA GLU A 13 -1.89 -9.17 -3.42
C GLU A 13 -2.17 -10.68 -3.23
N PRO A 14 -2.47 -11.49 -4.27
CA PRO A 14 -2.77 -12.91 -4.09
C PRO A 14 -1.54 -13.74 -3.71
N GLU A 15 -0.33 -13.21 -3.94
CA GLU A 15 0.93 -13.88 -3.59
C GLU A 15 1.34 -13.64 -2.13
N CYS A 16 0.70 -12.69 -1.43
CA CYS A 16 1.03 -12.40 -0.04
C CYS A 16 0.46 -13.49 0.89
N PRO A 17 1.29 -14.34 1.51
CA PRO A 17 0.80 -15.48 2.31
C PRO A 17 0.11 -15.07 3.62
N VAL A 18 0.17 -13.79 3.97
CA VAL A 18 -0.40 -13.21 5.19
C VAL A 18 -1.42 -12.11 4.88
N GLU A 19 -1.81 -11.96 3.61
CA GLU A 19 -2.90 -11.04 3.20
C GLU A 19 -2.70 -9.60 3.71
N ALA A 20 -1.46 -9.10 3.60
CA ALA A 20 -1.06 -7.80 4.16
C ALA A 20 -0.99 -6.67 3.12
N ILE A 21 -1.27 -6.96 1.86
CA ILE A 21 -1.24 -6.00 0.74
C ILE A 21 -2.68 -5.74 0.33
N PHE A 22 -3.03 -4.47 0.16
CA PHE A 22 -4.35 -3.99 -0.22
C PHE A 22 -4.17 -2.90 -1.28
N GLU A 23 -5.14 -2.75 -2.19
CA GLU A 23 -5.29 -1.49 -2.91
C GLU A 23 -5.58 -0.36 -1.92
N GLU A 24 -5.16 0.87 -2.24
CA GLU A 24 -5.15 1.98 -1.28
C GLU A 24 -6.55 2.30 -0.73
N ASP A 25 -7.58 2.20 -1.57
CA ASP A 25 -8.99 2.42 -1.23
C ASP A 25 -9.65 1.23 -0.53
N GLU A 26 -8.99 0.07 -0.50
CA GLU A 26 -9.46 -1.15 0.16
C GLU A 26 -8.78 -1.42 1.50
N VAL A 27 -7.83 -0.56 1.92
CA VAL A 27 -7.16 -0.70 3.22
C VAL A 27 -8.18 -0.59 4.36
N PRO A 28 -8.27 -1.58 5.26
CA PRO A 28 -9.15 -1.51 6.42
C PRO A 28 -8.88 -0.28 7.30
N ASP A 29 -9.93 0.33 7.86
CA ASP A 29 -9.84 1.54 8.70
C ASP A 29 -8.77 1.45 9.80
N GLU A 30 -8.64 0.28 10.43
CA GLU A 30 -7.64 0.03 11.48
C GLU A 30 -6.18 0.14 11.00
N TRP A 31 -5.96 -0.01 9.70
CA TRP A 31 -4.65 -0.02 9.03
C TRP A 31 -4.43 1.19 8.12
N SER A 32 -5.43 2.06 7.95
CA SER A 32 -5.35 3.32 7.16
C SER A 32 -4.10 4.16 7.42
N LYS A 33 -3.57 4.14 8.65
CA LYS A 33 -2.31 4.80 9.03
C LYS A 33 -1.07 4.33 8.24
N TYR A 34 -1.11 3.15 7.62
CA TYR A 34 0.02 2.61 6.87
C TYR A 34 0.15 3.20 5.48
N ILE A 35 -0.92 3.76 4.91
CA ILE A 35 -0.88 4.49 3.64
C ILE A 35 0.17 5.62 3.72
N PRO A 36 0.05 6.62 4.61
CA PRO A 36 1.06 7.68 4.69
C PRO A 36 2.43 7.20 5.17
N LEU A 37 2.51 6.05 5.86
CA LEU A 37 3.80 5.45 6.22
C LEU A 37 4.53 4.86 5.01
N ASN A 38 3.81 4.28 4.05
CA ASN A 38 4.39 3.78 2.80
C ASN A 38 5.00 4.92 1.99
N TYR A 39 4.27 6.02 1.77
CA TYR A 39 4.81 7.23 1.12
C TYR A 39 6.04 7.79 1.85
N LYS A 40 5.93 7.96 3.17
CA LYS A 40 7.02 8.52 4.00
C LYS A 40 8.28 7.66 3.95
N PHE A 41 8.16 6.35 3.84
CA PHE A 41 9.31 5.45 3.73
C PHE A 41 10.17 5.77 2.49
N PHE A 42 9.55 6.22 1.40
CA PHE A 42 10.21 6.64 0.16
C PHE A 42 10.43 8.17 0.07
N GLY A 43 10.11 8.92 1.14
CA GLY A 43 10.26 10.38 1.16
C GLY A 43 9.21 11.13 0.34
N GLN A 44 8.07 10.50 0.06
CA GLN A 44 6.95 11.06 -0.69
C GLN A 44 5.89 11.62 0.27
N GLU A 45 5.05 12.54 -0.23
CA GLU A 45 3.86 13.01 0.48
C GLU A 45 2.64 12.19 0.04
N ALA A 46 1.86 11.71 1.00
CA ALA A 46 0.61 11.02 0.71
C ALA A 46 -0.44 12.01 0.17
N PRO A 47 -1.28 11.58 -0.79
CA PRO A 47 -2.31 12.42 -1.40
C PRO A 47 -3.43 12.84 -0.43
#